data_AF-A0A0F9SAW0-F1
#
_entry.id   AF-A0A0F9SAW0-F1
#
_cell.length_a   1.000
_cell.length_b   1.000
_cell.length_c   1.000
_cell.angle_alpha   90.00
_cell.angle_beta   90.00
_cell.angle_gamma   90.00
#
_symmetry.space_group_name_H-M   'P 1'
#
loop_
_entity.id
_entity.type
_entity.pdbx_description
1 polymer ?
#
loop_
_entity_poly.entity_id
_entity_poly.type
_entity_poly.pdbx_seq_one_letter_code
_entity_poly.pdbx_strand_id
1 'polypeptide(L)' 'MPVQSKAQFSLMKGIAEGSVKPRGNLTVAIAKEFISGQTEDQLPERAKKQSASERRKQKRQRK' A
#
# COMPACT_ATOMS: atom_id res chain seq x y z
N MET A 1 -0.56 9.79 11.28
CA MET A 1 -0.27 8.34 11.29
C MET A 1 0.64 8.03 10.09
N PRO A 2 1.65 7.16 10.22
CA PRO A 2 2.53 6.78 9.12
C PRO A 2 1.82 5.88 8.10
N VAL A 3 2.23 5.93 6.83
CA VAL A 3 1.72 5.03 5.78
C VAL A 3 2.20 3.59 6.03
N GLN A 4 1.34 2.61 5.80
CA GLN A 4 1.61 1.20 6.14
C GLN A 4 1.98 0.33 4.94
N SER A 5 1.92 0.85 3.70
CA SER A 5 2.28 0.10 2.50
C SER A 5 2.69 1.00 1.34
N LYS A 6 3.56 0.50 0.44
CA LYS A 6 3.96 1.22 -0.79
C LYS A 6 2.76 1.68 -1.63
N ALA A 7 1.73 0.83 -1.77
CA ALA A 7 0.52 1.19 -2.52
C ALA A 7 -0.25 2.36 -1.90
N GLN A 8 -0.33 2.41 -0.56
CA GLN A 8 -0.96 3.52 0.13
C GLN A 8 -0.11 4.79 0.01
N PHE A 9 1.22 4.68 -0.02
CA PHE A 9 2.13 5.81 -0.21
C PHE A 9 1.98 6.40 -1.60
N SER A 10 2.00 5.56 -2.64
CA SER A 10 1.77 5.96 -4.02
C SER A 10 0.42 6.66 -4.21
N LEU A 11 -0.65 6.16 -3.58
CA LEU A 11 -1.97 6.80 -3.59
C LEU A 11 -1.93 8.19 -2.93
N MET A 12 -1.35 8.30 -1.73
CA MET A 12 -1.27 9.58 -1.01
C MET A 12 -0.38 10.58 -1.74
N LYS A 13 0.74 10.14 -2.33
CA LYS A 13 1.60 10.96 -3.19
C LYS A 13 0.84 11.51 -4.39
N GLY A 14 0.08 10.67 -5.10
CA GLY A 14 -0.75 11.10 -6.22
C GLY A 14 -1.83 12.11 -5.82
N ILE A 15 -2.42 11.98 -4.61
CA ILE A 15 -3.36 12.97 -4.08
C ILE A 15 -2.64 14.28 -3.70
N ALA A 16 -1.46 14.18 -3.07
CA ALA A 16 -0.66 15.32 -2.65
C ALA A 16 -0.16 16.17 -3.84
N GLU A 17 0.16 15.52 -4.97
CA GLU A 17 0.56 16.12 -6.24
C GLU A 17 -0.63 16.60 -7.08
N GLY A 18 -1.87 16.25 -6.69
CA GLY A 18 -3.09 16.61 -7.41
C GLY A 18 -3.41 15.72 -8.62
N SER A 19 -2.56 14.72 -8.91
CA SER A 19 -2.75 13.73 -9.98
C SER A 19 -3.94 12.79 -9.72
N VAL A 20 -4.30 12.57 -8.46
CA VAL A 20 -5.42 11.70 -8.05
C VAL A 20 -6.43 12.49 -7.24
N LYS A 21 -7.71 12.46 -7.65
CA LYS A 21 -8.78 13.07 -6.86
C LYS A 21 -8.97 12.29 -5.55
N PRO A 22 -8.87 12.95 -4.39
CA PRO A 22 -9.16 12.30 -3.12
C PRO A 22 -10.64 11.88 -3.06
N ARG A 23 -10.91 10.79 -2.34
CA ARG A 23 -12.26 10.28 -2.11
C ARG A 23 -12.63 10.41 -0.63
N GLY A 24 -13.89 10.75 -0.36
CA GLY A 24 -14.39 10.93 1.00
C GLY A 24 -13.73 12.11 1.71
N ASN A 25 -13.30 11.89 2.96
CA ASN A 25 -12.71 12.93 3.82
C ASN A 25 -11.19 13.11 3.62
N LEU A 26 -10.62 12.49 2.58
CA LEU A 26 -9.22 12.71 2.24
C LEU A 26 -9.06 14.11 1.64
N THR A 27 -8.07 14.84 2.13
CA THR A 27 -7.67 16.13 1.56
C THR A 27 -6.21 16.09 1.17
N VAL A 28 -5.81 17.01 0.30
CA VAL A 28 -4.41 17.18 -0.13
C VAL A 28 -3.51 17.44 1.07
N ALA A 29 -4.00 18.20 2.07
CA ALA A 29 -3.25 18.49 3.30
C ALA A 29 -2.97 17.21 4.09
N ILE A 30 -3.98 16.38 4.31
CA ILE A 30 -3.83 15.08 5.00
C ILE A 30 -2.85 14.19 4.22
N ALA A 31 -3.00 14.10 2.89
CA ALA A 31 -2.10 13.29 2.08
C ALA A 31 -0.63 13.74 2.18
N LYS A 32 -0.37 15.05 2.24
CA LYS A 32 0.97 15.62 2.45
C LYS A 32 1.53 15.27 3.83
N GLU A 33 0.73 15.37 4.88
CA GLU A 33 1.17 14.96 6.23
C GLU A 33 1.56 13.49 6.29
N PHE A 34 0.79 12.62 5.62
CA PHE A 34 1.04 11.18 5.59
C PHE A 34 2.37 10.80 4.92
N ILE A 35 2.75 11.49 3.85
CA ILE A 35 4.02 11.25 3.14
C ILE A 35 5.18 12.07 3.70
N SER A 36 4.91 13.10 4.51
CA SER A 36 5.97 13.94 5.07
C SER A 36 6.87 13.11 5.99
N GLY A 37 8.18 13.13 5.72
CA GLY A 37 9.15 12.33 6.47
C GLY A 37 9.13 10.82 6.14
N GLN A 38 8.42 10.38 5.10
CA GLN A 38 8.42 8.99 4.65
C GLN A 38 9.01 8.85 3.24
N THR A 39 9.88 7.86 3.05
CA THR A 39 10.45 7.50 1.75
C THR A 39 9.89 6.16 1.29
N GLU A 40 9.61 6.04 -0.01
CA GLU A 40 9.00 4.85 -0.62
C GLU A 40 9.77 3.54 -0.33
N ASP A 41 11.10 3.65 -0.16
CA ASP A 41 12.00 2.54 0.17
C ASP A 41 11.89 2.03 1.62
N GLN A 42 11.37 2.83 2.56
CA GLN A 42 11.20 2.40 3.95
C GLN A 42 9.88 1.67 4.19
N LEU A 43 9.01 1.58 3.18
CA LEU A 43 7.68 1.01 3.33
C LEU A 43 7.69 -0.50 3.08
N PRO A 44 7.08 -1.29 3.98
CA PRO A 44 7.01 -2.73 3.80
C PRO A 44 6.24 -3.04 2.52
N GLU A 45 6.86 -3.86 1.68
CA GLU A 45 6.22 -4.35 0.47
C GLU A 45 5.10 -5.30 0.87
N ARG A 46 3.93 -5.13 0.26
CA ARG A 46 2.73 -5.88 0.65
C ARG A 46 3.02 -7.36 0.47
N ALA A 47 3.06 -8.12 1.57
CA ALA A 47 3.34 -9.55 1.52
C ALA A 47 2.40 -10.23 0.51
N LYS A 48 2.99 -10.85 -0.53
CA LYS A 48 2.24 -11.63 -1.52
C LYS A 48 1.43 -12.69 -0.78
N LYS A 49 0.10 -12.58 -0.82
CA LYS A 49 -0.76 -13.68 -0.39
C LYS A 49 -0.49 -14.86 -1.34
N GLN A 50 -0.05 -16.00 -0.79
CA GLN A 50 0.16 -17.23 -1.55
C GLN A 50 -1.07 -17.53 -2.42
N SER A 51 -0.83 -17.86 -3.67
CA SER A 51 -1.89 -18.16 -4.62
C SER A 51 -2.67 -19.41 -4.18
N ALA A 52 -3.95 -19.48 -4.54
CA ALA A 52 -4.78 -20.66 -4.26
C ALA A 52 -4.20 -21.95 -4.88
N SER A 53 -3.44 -21.81 -5.98
CA SER A 53 -2.72 -22.89 -6.65
C SER A 53 -1.57 -23.46 -5.80
N GLU A 54 -0.79 -22.59 -5.15
CA GLU A 54 0.29 -23.00 -4.23
C GLU A 54 -0.28 -23.71 -2.98
N ARG A 55 -1.37 -23.19 -2.41
CA ARG A 55 -2.07 -23.84 -1.28
C ARG A 55 -2.55 -25.25 -1.63
N ARG A 56 -3.05 -25.47 -2.86
CA ARG A 56 -3.46 -26.80 -3.33
C ARG A 56 -2.29 -27.76 -3.53
N LYS A 57 -1.15 -27.30 -4.07
CA LYS A 57 0.06 -28.13 -4.23
C LYS A 57 0.64 -28.56 -2.88
N GLN A 58 0.73 -27.64 -1.93
CA GLN A 58 1.26 -27.91 -0.58
C GLN A 58 0.39 -28.91 0.20
N LYS A 59 -0.94 -28.87 0.00
CA LYS A 59 -1.86 -29.85 0.60
C LYS A 59 -1.74 -31.26 -0.01
N ARG A 60 -1.31 -31.37 -1.28
CA ARG A 60 -1.13 -32.67 -1.97
C ARG A 60 0.21 -33.33 -1.64
N GLN A 61 1.25 -32.57 -1.29
CA GLN A 61 2.57 -33.12 -0.94
C GLN A 61 2.67 -33.64 0.51
N ARG A 62 1.66 -33.37 1.35
CA ARG A 62 1.59 -33.82 2.75
C ARG A 62 0.84 -35.14 2.94
N LYS A 63 0.51 -35.84 1.86
CA LYS A 63 -0.27 -37.08 1.85
C LYS A 63 0.51 -38.15 1.10
#